data_AF-A0A356NJY9-F1
#
_entry.id   AF-A0A356NJY9-F1
#
_cell.length_a   1.000
_cell.length_b   1.000
_cell.length_c   1.000
_cell.angle_alpha   90.00
_cell.angle_beta   90.00
_cell.angle_gamma   90.00
#
_symmetry.space_group_name_H-M   'P 1'
#
loop_
_entity.id
_entity.type
_entity.pdbx_description
1 polymer ?
#
loop_
_entity_poly.entity_id
_entity_poly.type
_entity_poly.pdbx_seq_one_letter_code
_entity_poly.pdbx_strand_id
1 'polypeptide(L)'
;MVSLQDPDADLSDLRPEWIKKENHFVGLFYDCDIPGHEHAPKTDCIHEVIDWLNPRCKSDSKNQFIIHCDAGLGRSPAIGYIAWALHYGPGLEEKAFSKMQDSCFKTQIIPNTIIVMHADDYLKRDGKLSEVLTQWNHRVTWRRTFR
;
A
#
# COMPACT_ATOMS: atom_id res chain seq x y z
N MET A 1 1.12 10.78 7.34
CA MET A 1 -0.19 10.16 7.08
C MET A 1 -0.31 9.89 5.60
N VAL A 2 -0.96 8.78 5.24
CA VAL A 2 -1.29 8.43 3.86
C VAL A 2 -2.79 8.12 3.82
N SER A 3 -3.53 8.90 3.05
CA SER A 3 -4.95 8.69 2.79
C SER A 3 -5.14 8.26 1.34
N LEU A 4 -5.76 7.11 1.15
CA LEU A 4 -6.05 6.55 -0.17
C LEU A 4 -7.57 6.58 -0.36
N GLN A 5 -8.04 7.31 -1.37
CA GLN A 5 -9.46 7.56 -1.60
C GLN A 5 -9.83 7.24 -3.03
N ASP A 6 -11.13 7.04 -3.26
CA ASP A 6 -11.65 6.96 -4.63
C ASP A 6 -11.53 8.32 -5.34
N PRO A 7 -11.34 8.36 -6.67
CA PRO A 7 -11.22 9.60 -7.44
C PRO A 7 -12.39 10.58 -7.26
N ASP A 8 -13.58 10.07 -6.95
CA ASP A 8 -14.80 10.86 -6.79
C ASP A 8 -15.05 11.32 -5.33
N ALA A 9 -14.10 11.05 -4.42
CA ALA A 9 -14.21 11.47 -3.03
C ALA A 9 -14.21 13.00 -2.91
N ASP A 10 -15.05 13.53 -2.02
CA ASP A 10 -15.00 14.95 -1.66
C ASP A 10 -13.67 15.23 -0.94
N LEU A 11 -12.81 16.02 -1.59
CA LEU A 11 -11.49 16.38 -1.10
C LEU A 11 -11.51 17.61 -0.18
N SER A 12 -12.68 18.14 0.17
CA SER A 12 -12.77 19.20 1.17
C SER A 12 -12.03 18.74 2.44
N ASP A 13 -10.98 19.50 2.77
CA ASP A 13 -9.68 19.06 3.31
C ASP A 13 -9.71 17.79 4.20
N LEU A 14 -9.42 16.62 3.61
CA LEU A 14 -9.23 15.34 4.33
C LEU A 14 -8.07 15.38 5.36
N ARG A 15 -7.29 16.46 5.36
CA ARG A 15 -6.16 16.65 6.25
C ARG A 15 -6.65 17.22 7.58
N PRO A 16 -6.41 16.52 8.70
CA PRO A 16 -6.59 17.13 10.02
C PRO A 16 -5.74 18.40 10.14
N GLU A 17 -6.27 19.45 10.76
CA GLU A 17 -5.61 20.76 10.88
C GLU A 17 -4.18 20.68 11.48
N TRP A 18 -3.93 19.68 12.33
CA TRP A 18 -2.63 19.47 12.96
C TRP A 18 -1.58 18.76 12.08
N ILE A 19 -1.94 18.31 10.88
CA ILE A 19 -0.99 17.66 9.96
C ILE A 19 -0.58 18.66 8.88
N LYS A 20 0.73 18.93 8.77
CA LYS A 20 1.27 19.73 7.67
C LYS A 20 1.12 19.02 6.32
N LYS A 21 0.93 19.77 5.23
CA LYS A 21 0.74 19.23 3.88
C LYS A 21 1.87 18.27 3.47
N GLU A 22 3.12 18.63 3.75
CA GLU A 22 4.28 17.79 3.44
C GLU A 22 4.31 16.45 4.20
N ASN A 23 3.57 16.33 5.31
CA ASN A 23 3.46 15.13 6.14
C ASN A 23 2.20 14.31 5.85
N HIS A 24 1.43 14.69 4.82
CA HIS A 24 0.22 14.00 4.42
C HIS A 24 0.18 13.77 2.91
N PHE A 25 0.35 12.52 2.50
CA PHE A 25 0.08 12.10 1.13
C PHE A 25 -1.40 11.74 0.97
N VAL A 26 -2.02 12.25 -0.09
CA VAL A 26 -3.39 11.89 -0.48
C VAL A 26 -3.31 11.29 -1.88
N GLY A 27 -3.64 10.01 -2.02
CA GLY A 27 -3.68 9.30 -3.30
C GLY A 27 -5.12 9.02 -3.73
N LEU A 28 -5.45 9.30 -4.98
CA LEU A 28 -6.80 9.15 -5.53
C LEU A 28 -6.82 8.09 -6.62
N PHE A 29 -7.22 6.87 -6.25
CA PHE A 29 -7.35 5.74 -7.18
C PHE A 29 -8.20 4.63 -6.58
N TYR A 30 -8.94 3.92 -7.43
CA TYR A 30 -9.84 2.84 -7.04
C TYR A 30 -9.08 1.60 -6.53
N ASP A 31 -9.75 0.80 -5.70
CA ASP A 31 -9.23 -0.48 -5.20
C ASP A 31 -9.53 -1.67 -6.14
N CYS A 32 -9.35 -1.49 -7.45
CA CYS A 32 -9.55 -2.56 -8.41
C CYS A 32 -8.30 -3.44 -8.50
N ASP A 33 -8.42 -4.75 -8.31
CA ASP A 33 -7.32 -5.72 -8.41
C ASP A 33 -7.41 -6.58 -9.68
N ILE A 34 -8.19 -6.14 -10.67
CA ILE A 34 -8.43 -6.87 -11.93
C ILE A 34 -7.43 -6.38 -12.97
N PRO A 35 -6.49 -7.22 -13.44
CA PRO A 35 -5.50 -6.82 -14.43
C PRO A 35 -6.16 -6.31 -15.72
N GLY A 36 -5.69 -5.17 -16.22
CA GLY A 36 -6.19 -4.55 -17.46
C GLY A 36 -7.55 -3.83 -17.35
N HIS A 37 -8.16 -3.79 -16.16
CA HIS A 37 -9.40 -3.04 -15.93
C HIS A 37 -9.13 -1.53 -15.93
N GLU A 38 -10.05 -0.71 -16.44
CA GLU A 38 -9.88 0.75 -16.54
C GLU A 38 -9.68 1.44 -15.17
N HIS A 39 -10.32 0.90 -14.14
CA HIS A 39 -10.19 1.33 -12.74
C HIS A 39 -9.02 0.68 -11.97
N ALA A 40 -8.20 -0.15 -12.61
CA ALA A 40 -6.99 -0.66 -11.95
C ALA A 40 -6.06 0.49 -11.57
N PRO A 41 -5.42 0.45 -10.37
CA PRO A 41 -4.43 1.44 -9.98
C PRO A 41 -3.38 1.62 -11.07
N LYS A 42 -3.18 2.85 -11.52
CA LYS A 42 -2.18 3.16 -12.55
C LYS A 42 -0.80 3.23 -11.92
N THR A 43 0.19 2.85 -12.71
CA THR A 43 1.61 2.87 -12.34
C THR A 43 2.05 4.21 -11.76
N ASP A 44 1.67 5.33 -12.40
CA ASP A 44 2.06 6.68 -11.94
C ASP A 44 1.57 7.00 -10.52
N CYS A 45 0.34 6.61 -10.17
CA CYS A 45 -0.20 6.82 -8.82
C CYS A 45 0.61 6.06 -7.75
N ILE A 46 1.13 4.88 -8.11
CA ILE A 46 1.95 4.05 -7.22
C ILE A 46 3.37 4.62 -7.09
N HIS A 47 3.91 5.17 -8.18
CA HIS A 47 5.20 5.87 -8.15
C HIS A 47 5.15 7.08 -7.22
N GLU A 48 4.10 7.92 -7.31
CA GLU A 48 3.94 9.12 -6.49
C GLU A 48 3.96 8.81 -4.98
N VAL A 49 3.22 7.77 -4.55
CA VAL A 49 3.19 7.38 -3.14
C VAL A 49 4.53 6.78 -2.70
N ILE A 50 5.22 6.03 -3.57
CA ILE A 50 6.55 5.48 -3.26
C ILE A 50 7.57 6.61 -3.15
N ASP A 51 7.58 7.57 -4.06
CA ASP A 51 8.49 8.72 -4.02
C ASP A 51 8.27 9.57 -2.76
N TRP A 52 7.03 9.67 -2.30
CA TRP A 52 6.73 10.29 -1.03
C TRP A 52 7.20 9.44 0.17
N LEU A 53 7.00 8.13 0.16
CA LEU A 53 7.41 7.24 1.26
C LEU A 53 8.91 7.06 1.36
N ASN A 54 9.62 6.92 0.24
CA ASN A 54 11.03 6.54 0.17
C ASN A 54 11.96 7.38 1.08
N PRO A 55 11.95 8.74 1.03
CA PRO A 55 12.77 9.54 1.93
C PRO A 55 12.35 9.44 3.41
N ARG A 56 11.10 9.01 3.68
CA ARG A 56 10.51 8.95 5.03
C ARG A 56 10.61 7.57 5.66
N CYS A 57 10.83 6.53 4.86
CA CYS A 57 10.91 5.13 5.25
C CYS A 57 12.35 4.59 5.20
N LYS A 58 13.39 5.42 5.36
CA LYS A 58 14.77 4.89 5.45
C LYS A 58 14.95 3.97 6.66
N SER A 59 15.98 3.13 6.66
CA SER A 59 16.24 2.14 7.72
C SER A 59 16.50 2.75 9.10
N ASP A 60 16.98 3.99 9.15
CA ASP A 60 17.22 4.78 10.36
C ASP A 60 16.03 5.67 10.76
N SER A 61 14.96 5.67 9.95
CA SER A 61 13.78 6.47 10.19
C SER A 61 13.05 6.04 11.45
N LYS A 62 12.62 7.04 12.24
CA LYS A 62 11.73 6.88 13.40
C LYS A 62 10.31 7.36 13.12
N ASN A 63 10.01 7.69 11.85
CA ASN A 63 8.69 8.17 11.46
C ASN A 63 7.64 7.08 11.66
N GLN A 64 6.48 7.48 12.17
CA GLN A 64 5.32 6.62 12.29
C GLN A 64 4.27 7.07 11.27
N PHE A 65 3.65 6.10 10.61
CA PHE A 65 2.66 6.35 9.57
C PHE A 65 1.32 5.78 9.99
N ILE A 66 0.27 6.59 9.82
CA ILE A 66 -1.09 6.10 9.65
C ILE A 66 -1.31 6.01 8.14
N ILE A 67 -1.65 4.83 7.65
CA ILE A 67 -1.94 4.54 6.24
C ILE A 67 -3.34 3.93 6.22
N HIS A 68 -4.29 4.59 5.55
CA HIS A 68 -5.66 4.11 5.49
C HIS A 68 -6.27 4.28 4.09
N CYS A 69 -7.29 3.49 3.83
CA CYS A 69 -8.25 3.66 2.74
C CYS A 69 -9.67 3.55 3.33
N ASP A 70 -10.70 3.41 2.51
CA ASP A 70 -12.08 3.40 2.99
C ASP A 70 -12.39 2.17 3.87
N ALA A 71 -12.05 0.97 3.40
CA ALA A 71 -12.34 -0.28 4.12
C ALA A 71 -11.14 -0.81 4.94
N GLY A 72 -9.94 -0.30 4.71
CA GLY A 72 -8.72 -0.80 5.35
C GLY A 72 -8.23 -2.17 4.83
N LEU A 73 -8.76 -2.68 3.72
CA LEU A 73 -8.56 -4.07 3.26
C LEU A 73 -7.55 -4.26 2.12
N GLY A 74 -7.61 -3.40 1.09
CA GLY A 74 -6.87 -3.58 -0.16
C GLY A 74 -5.72 -2.60 -0.33
N ARG A 75 -6.07 -1.35 -0.65
CA ARG A 75 -5.12 -0.24 -0.84
C ARG A 75 -4.18 -0.02 0.34
N SER A 76 -4.70 0.16 1.56
CA SER A 76 -3.88 0.51 2.72
C SER A 76 -2.89 -0.58 3.15
N PRO A 77 -3.24 -1.87 3.25
CA PRO A 77 -2.23 -2.88 3.57
C PRO A 77 -1.22 -3.10 2.43
N ALA A 78 -1.58 -2.87 1.16
CA ALA A 78 -0.61 -2.88 0.07
C ALA A 78 0.44 -1.75 0.23
N ILE A 79 -0.01 -0.51 0.49
CA ILE A 79 0.91 0.61 0.73
C ILE A 79 1.69 0.43 2.05
N GLY A 80 1.06 -0.13 3.09
CA GLY A 80 1.74 -0.47 4.34
C GLY A 80 2.84 -1.51 4.15
N TYR A 81 2.62 -2.50 3.29
CA TYR A 81 3.65 -3.47 2.92
C TYR A 81 4.82 -2.80 2.21
N ILE A 82 4.53 -1.93 1.23
CA ILE A 82 5.56 -1.17 0.50
C ILE A 82 6.37 -0.28 1.47
N ALA A 83 5.72 0.39 2.42
CA ALA A 83 6.41 1.22 3.41
C ALA A 83 7.40 0.41 4.27
N TRP A 84 7.01 -0.79 4.72
CA TRP A 84 7.92 -1.69 5.43
C TRP A 84 9.03 -2.25 4.53
N ALA A 85 8.75 -2.51 3.25
CA ALA A 85 9.75 -2.97 2.29
C ALA A 85 10.79 -1.89 1.95
N LEU A 86 10.39 -0.62 1.94
CA LEU A 86 11.30 0.52 1.85
C LEU A 86 12.20 0.60 3.09
N HIS A 87 11.62 0.41 4.29
CA HIS A 87 12.33 0.47 5.56
C HIS A 87 13.37 -0.64 5.74
N TYR A 88 13.03 -1.88 5.39
CA TYR A 88 13.97 -2.97 5.50
C TYR A 88 14.93 -3.10 4.32
N GLY A 89 14.53 -2.66 3.12
CA GLY A 89 15.34 -2.78 1.93
C GLY A 89 15.23 -4.17 1.24
N PRO A 90 16.02 -4.38 0.17
CA PRO A 90 15.96 -5.59 -0.65
C PRO A 90 16.30 -6.86 0.12
N GLY A 91 15.64 -7.97 -0.20
CA GLY A 91 15.91 -9.29 0.38
C GLY A 91 15.25 -9.52 1.74
N LEU A 92 14.43 -8.58 2.20
CA LEU A 92 13.68 -8.64 3.46
C LEU A 92 12.17 -8.51 3.23
N GLU A 93 11.69 -8.90 2.06
CA GLU A 93 10.30 -8.78 1.62
C GLU A 93 9.34 -9.57 2.53
N GLU A 94 9.70 -10.77 2.98
CA GLU A 94 8.90 -11.55 3.94
C GLU A 94 8.80 -10.85 5.30
N LYS A 95 9.92 -10.28 5.79
CA LYS A 95 9.97 -9.54 7.04
C LYS A 95 9.11 -8.27 6.97
N ALA A 96 9.17 -7.56 5.84
CA ALA A 96 8.33 -6.42 5.58
C ALA A 96 6.84 -6.79 5.57
N PHE A 97 6.49 -7.92 4.96
CA PHE A 97 5.12 -8.40 4.94
C PHE A 97 4.64 -8.77 6.34
N SER A 98 5.44 -9.51 7.11
CA SER A 98 5.13 -9.83 8.50
C SER A 98 4.91 -8.58 9.35
N LYS A 99 5.66 -7.50 9.14
CA LYS A 99 5.43 -6.24 9.85
C LYS A 99 4.18 -5.50 9.42
N MET A 100 3.82 -5.58 8.14
CA MET A 100 2.51 -5.11 7.70
C MET A 100 1.39 -5.89 8.40
N GLN A 101 1.51 -7.23 8.50
CA GLN A 101 0.53 -8.04 9.23
C GLN A 101 0.42 -7.66 10.71
N ASP A 102 1.54 -7.40 11.38
CA ASP A 102 1.57 -6.90 12.77
C ASP A 102 0.88 -5.53 12.92
N SER A 103 0.81 -4.75 11.84
CA SER A 103 0.22 -3.40 11.80
C SER A 103 -1.27 -3.40 11.41
N CYS A 104 -1.85 -4.56 11.10
CA CYS A 104 -3.21 -4.69 10.61
C CYS A 104 -4.04 -5.66 11.47
N PHE A 105 -5.37 -5.56 11.37
CA PHE A 105 -6.23 -6.62 11.89
C PHE A 105 -6.08 -7.87 11.02
N LYS A 106 -5.81 -9.03 11.63
CA LYS A 106 -5.56 -10.29 10.90
C LYS A 106 -6.67 -10.70 9.93
N THR A 107 -7.91 -10.28 10.19
CA THR A 107 -9.09 -10.55 9.35
C THR A 107 -9.23 -9.60 8.15
N GLN A 108 -8.33 -8.63 8.01
CA GLN A 108 -8.45 -7.50 7.09
C GLN A 108 -7.28 -7.37 6.09
N ILE A 109 -6.51 -8.44 5.91
CA ILE A 109 -5.27 -8.40 5.10
C ILE A 109 -5.54 -8.98 3.72
N ILE A 110 -5.98 -8.12 2.79
CA ILE A 110 -6.23 -8.47 1.38
C ILE A 110 -5.50 -7.48 0.46
N PRO A 111 -4.15 -7.34 0.55
CA PRO A 111 -3.43 -6.31 -0.18
C PRO A 111 -3.70 -6.37 -1.68
N ASN A 112 -3.99 -5.21 -2.28
CA ASN A 112 -4.23 -5.12 -3.71
C ASN A 112 -2.97 -5.53 -4.48
N THR A 113 -3.10 -6.57 -5.30
CA THR A 113 -1.95 -7.18 -6.00
C THR A 113 -1.38 -6.29 -7.09
N ILE A 114 -2.20 -5.47 -7.74
CA ILE A 114 -1.75 -4.55 -8.80
C ILE A 114 -0.87 -3.44 -8.21
N ILE A 115 -1.23 -2.93 -7.03
CA ILE A 115 -0.40 -1.96 -6.31
C ILE A 115 0.98 -2.53 -5.99
N VAL A 116 1.02 -3.75 -5.45
CA VAL A 116 2.29 -4.40 -5.08
C VAL A 116 3.13 -4.73 -6.31
N MET A 117 2.51 -5.16 -7.41
CA MET A 117 3.18 -5.41 -8.69
C MET A 117 3.84 -4.14 -9.24
N HIS A 118 3.11 -3.02 -9.30
CA HIS A 118 3.69 -1.74 -9.73
C HIS A 118 4.84 -1.27 -8.82
N ALA A 119 4.72 -1.51 -7.52
CA ALA A 119 5.79 -1.18 -6.58
C ALA A 119 7.03 -2.08 -6.77
N ASP A 120 6.83 -3.36 -7.05
CA ASP A 120 7.89 -4.32 -7.36
C ASP A 120 8.71 -3.87 -8.57
N ASP A 121 8.02 -3.54 -9.66
CA ASP A 121 8.62 -3.04 -10.90
C ASP A 121 9.37 -1.72 -10.65
N TYR A 122 8.73 -0.77 -9.97
CA TYR A 122 9.32 0.55 -9.71
C TYR A 122 10.58 0.49 -8.83
N LEU A 123 10.53 -0.36 -7.79
CA LEU A 123 11.64 -0.57 -6.86
C LEU A 123 12.68 -1.57 -7.37
N LYS A 124 12.47 -2.13 -8.57
CA LYS A 124 13.33 -3.13 -9.21
C LYS A 124 13.59 -4.31 -8.26
N ARG A 125 12.50 -4.88 -7.74
CA ARG A 125 12.53 -6.01 -6.81
C ARG A 125 12.51 -7.37 -7.50
N ASP A 126 12.46 -7.39 -8.83
CA ASP A 126 12.52 -8.60 -9.67
C ASP A 126 11.45 -9.65 -9.28
N GLY A 127 10.25 -9.21 -8.93
CA GLY A 127 9.12 -10.04 -8.53
C GLY A 127 9.09 -10.43 -7.05
N LYS A 128 10.10 -10.07 -6.25
CA LYS A 128 10.22 -10.52 -4.85
C LYS A 128 9.14 -9.97 -3.91
N LEU A 129 8.62 -8.76 -4.14
CA LEU A 129 7.49 -8.25 -3.36
C LEU A 129 6.20 -8.98 -3.74
N SER A 130 6.02 -9.17 -5.05
CA SER A 130 4.85 -9.83 -5.62
C SER A 130 4.77 -11.31 -5.24
N GLU A 131 5.92 -11.98 -5.12
CA GLU A 131 6.02 -13.37 -4.71
C GLU A 131 5.47 -13.59 -3.29
N VAL A 132 5.88 -12.76 -2.32
CA VAL A 132 5.42 -12.88 -0.93
C VAL A 132 3.90 -12.71 -0.83
N LEU A 133 3.35 -11.74 -1.56
CA LEU A 133 1.89 -11.54 -1.60
C LEU A 133 1.18 -12.71 -2.30
N THR A 134 1.73 -13.23 -3.39
CA THR A 134 1.21 -14.42 -4.07
C THR A 134 1.13 -15.61 -3.11
N GLN A 135 2.21 -15.90 -2.38
CA GLN A 135 2.25 -16.95 -1.37
C GLN A 135 1.27 -16.71 -0.22
N TRP A 136 1.04 -15.46 0.19
CA TRP A 136 -0.02 -15.12 1.14
C TRP A 136 -1.40 -15.46 0.59
N ASN A 137 -1.72 -15.00 -0.62
CA ASN A 137 -3.02 -15.21 -1.25
C ASN A 137 -3.34 -16.70 -1.47
N HIS A 138 -2.34 -17.55 -1.73
CA HIS A 138 -2.53 -19.01 -1.79
C HIS A 138 -2.86 -19.63 -0.42
N ARG A 139 -2.40 -19.03 0.68
CA ARG A 139 -2.65 -19.51 2.05
C ARG A 139 -4.01 -19.08 2.58
N VAL A 140 -4.46 -17.87 2.24
CA VAL A 140 -5.72 -17.32 2.74
C VAL A 140 -6.88 -17.60 1.77
N THR A 141 -7.65 -18.64 2.08
CA THR A 141 -8.79 -19.09 1.25
C THR A 141 -10.08 -18.28 1.46
N TRP A 142 -10.06 -17.22 2.27
CA TRP A 142 -11.28 -16.47 2.63
C TRP A 142 -11.76 -15.51 1.52
N ARG A 143 -12.80 -15.98 0.83
CA ARG A 143 -14.03 -15.30 0.40
C ARG A 143 -13.92 -13.89 -0.23
N ARG A 144 -13.75 -13.86 -1.56
CA ARG A 144 -14.29 -12.82 -2.45
C ARG A 144 -15.86 -12.86 -2.51
N THR A 145 -16.56 -13.02 -1.38
CA THR A 145 -18.05 -13.07 -1.34
C THR A 145 -18.71 -11.68 -1.25
N PHE A 146 -17.94 -10.60 -1.31
CA PHE A 146 -18.45 -9.22 -1.36
C PHE A 146 -17.92 -8.48 -2.58
N ARG A 147 -17.98 -9.13 -3.75
CA ARG A 147 -17.97 -8.45 -5.04
C ARG A 147 -19.28 -8.72 -5.75
#